data_AF-A0A2V6UH04-F1
#
_entry.id   AF-A0A2V6UH04-F1
#
_cell.length_a   1.000
_cell.length_b   1.000
_cell.length_c   1.000
_cell.angle_alpha   90.00
_cell.angle_beta   90.00
_cell.angle_gamma   90.00
#
_symmetry.space_group_name_H-M   'P 1'
#
loop_
_entity.id
_entity.type
_entity.pdbx_description
1 polymer ?
#
loop_
_entity_poly.entity_id
_entity_poly.type
_entity_poly.pdbx_seq_one_letter_code
_entity_poly.pdbx_strand_id
1 'polypeptide(L)' 'MFGSQDLFVLLAIGVFFFGAKRLPELSRSLGQALSEFKKGVSSGTPDAAAPEPKPEATQPPVKDAGRDGG' A
#
# COMPACT_ATOMS: atom_id res chain seq x y z
N MET A 1 -10.86 26.92 2.41
CA MET A 1 -11.16 25.94 1.34
C MET A 1 -9.84 25.32 0.91
N PHE A 2 -9.24 24.49 1.76
CA PHE A 2 -8.06 23.72 1.36
C PHE A 2 -8.56 22.37 0.87
N GLY A 3 -8.56 22.21 -0.45
CA GLY A 3 -9.10 21.04 -1.11
C GLY A 3 -8.00 20.06 -1.51
N SER A 4 -8.40 18.93 -2.09
CA SER A 4 -7.49 17.95 -2.69
C SER A 4 -6.49 18.61 -3.66
N GLN A 5 -6.91 19.67 -4.35
CA GLN A 5 -6.07 20.43 -5.29
C GLN A 5 -4.84 21.06 -4.61
N ASP A 6 -4.99 21.68 -3.44
CA ASP A 6 -3.85 22.29 -2.74
C ASP A 6 -2.85 21.24 -2.25
N LEU A 7 -3.35 20.06 -1.85
CA LEU A 7 -2.51 18.93 -1.47
C LEU A 7 -1.68 18.40 -2.66
N PHE A 8 -2.27 18.34 -3.85
CA PHE A 8 -1.55 17.96 -5.07
C PHE A 8 -0.48 18.99 -5.46
N VAL A 9 -0.75 20.29 -5.28
CA VAL A 9 0.24 21.35 -5.54
C VAL A 9 1.42 21.22 -4.58
N LEU A 10 1.17 21.01 -3.29
CA LEU A 10 2.23 20.83 -2.29
C LEU A 10 3.06 19.57 -2.58
N LEU A 11 2.40 18.47 -2.95
CA LEU A 11 3.06 17.23 -3.36
C LEU A 11 3.94 17.44 -4.60
N ALA A 12 3.45 18.17 -5.60
CA ALA A 12 4.21 18.47 -6.81
C ALA A 12 5.48 19.28 -6.52
N ILE A 13 5.38 20.29 -5.63
CA ILE A 13 6.54 21.06 -5.19
C ILE A 13 7.53 20.17 -4.43
N GLY A 14 7.05 19.31 -3.53
CA GLY A 14 7.89 18.32 -2.84
C GLY A 14 8.61 17.40 -3.82
N VAL A 15 7.90 16.85 -4.80
CA VAL A 15 8.48 15.99 -5.85
C VAL A 15 9.48 16.77 -6.72
N PHE A 16 9.28 18.07 -6.96
CA PHE A 16 10.24 18.88 -7.71
C PHE A 16 11.57 19.03 -6.96
N PHE A 17 11.55 19.26 -5.65
CA PHE A 17 12.77 19.38 -4.84
C PHE A 17 13.45 18.03 -4.56
N PHE A 18 12.68 17.02 -4.16
CA PHE A 18 13.21 15.70 -3.80
C PHE A 18 13.45 14.81 -5.01
N GLY A 19 12.72 15.02 -6.10
CA GLY A 19 12.71 14.18 -7.29
C GLY A 19 11.72 13.01 -7.19
N ALA A 20 11.11 12.66 -8.33
CA ALA A 20 10.11 11.58 -8.42
C ALA A 20 10.63 10.20 -7.99
N LYS A 21 11.95 10.00 -7.97
CA LYS A 21 12.60 8.75 -7.56
C LYS A 21 12.87 8.68 -6.06
N ARG A 22 13.02 9.81 -5.35
CA ARG A 22 13.33 9.84 -3.91
C ARG A 22 12.09 9.66 -3.04
N LEU A 23 10.95 10.22 -3.42
CA LEU A 23 9.69 10.00 -2.70
C LEU A 23 9.33 8.51 -2.51
N PRO A 24 9.34 7.66 -3.57
CA PRO A 24 9.01 6.24 -3.42
C PRO A 24 10.09 5.47 -2.65
N GLU A 25 11.35 5.87 -2.76
CA GLU A 25 12.46 5.25 -2.03
C GLU A 25 12.35 5.52 -0.52
N LEU A 26 12.05 6.76 -0.14
CA LEU A 26 11.81 7.17 1.25
C LEU A 26 10.54 6.54 1.83
N SER A 27 9.45 6.48 1.05
CA SER A 27 8.22 5.84 1.52
C SER A 27 8.38 4.34 1.72
N ARG A 28 9.22 3.68 0.92
CA ARG A 28 9.54 2.25 1.07
C ARG A 28 10.29 1.99 2.39
N SER A 29 11.32 2.78 2.69
CA SER A 29 12.11 2.60 3.91
C SER A 29 11.31 2.97 5.17
N LEU A 30 10.55 4.06 5.12
CA LEU A 30 9.61 4.44 6.19
C LEU A 30 8.54 3.38 6.38
N GLY A 31 7.94 2.88 5.30
CA GLY A 31 6.92 1.84 5.36
C GLY A 31 7.43 0.54 5.98
N GLN A 32 8.66 0.14 5.66
CA GLN A 32 9.32 -1.00 6.30
C GLN A 32 9.53 -0.77 7.80
N ALA A 33 10.08 0.40 8.18
CA ALA A 33 10.26 0.75 9.59
C ALA A 33 8.93 0.79 10.37
N LEU A 34 7.89 1.38 9.80
CA LEU A 34 6.55 1.42 10.39
C LEU A 34 5.92 0.02 10.47
N SER A 35 6.17 -0.86 9.50
CA SER A 35 5.68 -2.24 9.51
C SER A 35 6.29 -3.04 10.66
N GLU A 36 7.61 -2.98 10.82
CA GLU A 36 8.31 -3.65 11.92
C GLU A 36 7.94 -3.03 13.28
N PHE A 37 7.80 -1.70 13.34
CA PHE A 37 7.30 -1.01 14.54
C PHE A 37 5.89 -1.49 14.92
N LYS A 38 4.97 -1.57 13.96
CA LYS A 38 3.59 -2.04 14.19
C LYS A 38 3.57 -3.50 14.63
N LYS A 39 4.41 -4.37 14.05
CA LYS A 39 4.55 -5.77 14.49
C LYS A 39 5.04 -5.84 15.94
N GLY A 40 6.11 -5.13 16.28
CA GLY A 40 6.65 -5.11 17.65
C GLY A 40 5.64 -4.60 18.68
N VAL A 41 4.88 -3.55 18.35
CA VAL A 41 3.81 -3.02 19.21
C VAL A 41 2.63 -4.01 19.30
N SER A 42 2.24 -4.66 18.20
CA SER A 42 1.11 -5.60 18.17
C SER A 42 1.42 -6.93 18.85
N SER A 43 2.67 -7.41 18.79
CA SER A 43 3.10 -8.64 19.49
C SER A 43 3.14 -8.49 21.02
N GLY A 44 3.11 -7.27 21.54
CA GLY A 44 3.00 -6.99 22.98
C GLY A 44 1.58 -7.08 23.54
N THR A 45 0.55 -7.19 22.69
CA THR A 45 -0.83 -7.42 23.12
C THR A 45 -1.23 -8.87 22.83
N PRO A 46 -1.50 -9.71 23.84
CA PRO A 46 -1.76 -11.14 23.64
C PRO A 46 -3.11 -11.48 23.00
N ASP A 47 -3.80 -10.52 22.39
CA ASP A 47 -5.08 -10.74 21.69
C ASP A 47 -5.28 -9.67 20.61
N ALA A 48 -4.76 -9.91 19.42
CA ALA A 48 -5.20 -9.23 18.20
C ALA A 48 -4.77 -10.08 17.01
N ALA A 49 -5.66 -10.97 16.58
CA ALA A 49 -5.57 -11.64 15.29
C ALA A 49 -5.46 -10.58 14.19
N ALA A 50 -4.26 -10.39 13.64
CA ALA A 50 -4.08 -9.63 12.43
C ALA A 50 -4.56 -10.50 11.26
N PRO A 51 -5.54 -10.06 10.44
CA PRO A 51 -5.81 -10.74 9.20
C PRO A 51 -4.56 -10.62 8.34
N GLU A 52 -3.93 -11.76 8.04
CA GLU A 52 -2.85 -11.84 7.08
C GLU A 52 -3.36 -11.25 5.75
N PRO A 53 -2.72 -10.22 5.18
CA PRO A 53 -3.02 -9.84 3.82
C PRO A 53 -2.44 -10.94 2.94
N LYS A 54 -3.27 -11.95 2.66
CA LYS A 54 -3.05 -12.85 1.54
C LYS A 54 -2.85 -11.94 0.32
N PRO A 55 -1.72 -12.02 -0.39
CA PRO A 55 -1.50 -11.20 -1.57
C PRO A 55 -2.49 -11.65 -2.65
N GLU A 56 -3.69 -11.07 -2.62
CA GLU A 56 -4.59 -11.06 -3.77
C GLU A 56 -4.08 -9.96 -4.71
N ALA A 57 -2.87 -10.21 -5.22
CA ALA A 57 -2.49 -9.67 -6.51
C ALA A 57 -3.46 -10.30 -7.50
N THR A 58 -4.39 -9.47 -7.99
CA THR A 58 -5.01 -9.52 -9.30
C THR A 58 -4.72 -10.82 -10.09
N GLN A 59 -5.42 -11.90 -9.74
CA GLN A 59 -5.67 -12.95 -10.72
C GLN A 59 -6.87 -12.46 -11.52
N PRO A 60 -6.75 -12.27 -12.86
CA PRO A 60 -7.89 -11.91 -13.68
C PRO A 60 -8.96 -13.00 -13.53
N PRO A 61 -10.26 -12.65 -13.54
CA PRO A 61 -11.32 -13.62 -13.36
C PRO A 61 -11.21 -14.66 -14.47
N VAL A 62 -10.91 -15.90 -14.10
CA VAL A 62 -11.11 -17.04 -14.98
C VAL A 62 -12.60 -17.06 -15.32
N LYS A 63 -12.92 -16.58 -16.52
CA LYS A 63 -14.24 -16.74 -17.11
C LYS A 63 -14.43 -18.23 -17.33
N ASP A 64 -15.27 -18.82 -16.50
CA ASP A 64 -16.00 -20.04 -16.80
C ASP A 64 -16.79 -19.79 -18.10
N ALA A 65 -16.34 -20.36 -19.21
CA ALA A 65 -17.09 -20.42 -20.46
C ALA A 65 -16.49 -21.51 -21.35
N GLY A 66 -16.98 -22.74 -21.22
CA GLY A 66 -16.69 -23.80 -22.19
C GLY A 66 -16.74 -25.23 -21.65
N ARG A 67 -17.76 -25.58 -20.87
CA ARG A 67 -18.15 -26.99 -20.69
C ARG A 67 -19.54 -27.21 -21.29
N ASP A 68 -19.62 -27.09 -22.60
CA ASP A 68 -20.72 -27.64 -23.38
C ASP A 68 -20.11 -28.45 -24.54
N GLY A 69 -20.07 -29.76 -24.34
CA GLY A 69 -19.54 -30.74 -25.27
C GLY A 69 -19.70 -32.14 -24.70
N GLY A 70 -20.80 -32.81 -25.09
CA GLY A 70 -21.15 -34.19 -24.72
C GLY A 70 -22.57 -34.52 -25.10
#